data_AF-A0A353EX30-F1
#
_entry.id   AF-A0A353EX30-F1
#
_cell.length_a   1.000
_cell.length_b   1.000
_cell.length_c   1.000
_cell.angle_alpha   90.00
_cell.angle_beta   90.00
_cell.angle_gamma   90.00
#
_symmetry.space_group_name_H-M   'P 1'
#
loop_
_entity.id
_entity.type
_entity.pdbx_description
1 polymer ?
#
loop_
_entity_poly.entity_id
_entity_poly.type
_entity_poly.pdbx_seq_one_letter_code
_entity_poly.pdbx_strand_id
1 'polypeptide(L)'
;MKKLCVIALLLGLFVLLFPLPLRAESDDPIAHMTFFGESTTSHLALRGGIDPIRVWSNASGTMRLDSGILSRTLTDHATGKSATPAEMAAAYRPEILVLSFGLNGILSTAERPEPFFRAYRKLIDAVRAVSPETRIVMQSVAPVADATHQCDWKFSVPPEEINRRLTELNRRLRDFCSSDPDLIYADTATALTDPAGFLRADFTTDGIHLTASAYAALLGALRQAVNA
;
A
#
# COMPACT_ATOMS: atom_id res chain seq x y z
N MET A 1 68.15 -9.57 55.10
CA MET A 1 66.98 -9.32 55.96
C MET A 1 66.49 -7.89 55.77
N LYS A 2 65.36 -7.71 55.08
CA LYS A 2 64.30 -6.69 55.35
C LYS A 2 63.26 -6.79 54.23
N LYS A 3 62.03 -7.13 54.64
CA LYS A 3 60.81 -7.20 53.83
C LYS A 3 60.43 -5.79 53.36
N LEU A 4 59.87 -5.65 52.16
CA LEU A 4 58.89 -4.58 51.82
C LEU A 4 58.15 -5.03 50.54
N CYS A 5 56.93 -5.53 50.68
CA CYS A 5 55.67 -4.82 50.44
C CYS A 5 55.25 -4.82 48.96
N VAL A 6 54.44 -5.84 48.63
CA VAL A 6 53.63 -5.92 47.41
C VAL A 6 52.58 -4.81 47.48
N ILE A 7 52.63 -3.85 46.57
CA ILE A 7 51.51 -2.95 46.28
C ILE A 7 50.94 -3.40 44.94
N ALA A 8 49.79 -4.05 44.98
CA ALA A 8 49.00 -4.38 43.81
C ALA A 8 48.37 -3.10 43.27
N LEU A 9 48.85 -2.62 42.11
CA LEU A 9 48.20 -1.55 41.36
C LEU A 9 47.06 -2.18 40.54
N LEU A 10 45.85 -2.19 41.11
CA LEU A 10 44.62 -2.44 40.36
C LEU A 10 44.26 -1.17 39.58
N LEU A 11 44.75 -1.07 38.34
CA LEU A 11 44.18 -0.12 37.37
C LEU A 11 42.78 -0.61 37.00
N GLY A 12 41.77 -0.02 37.62
CA GLY A 12 40.38 -0.14 37.17
C GLY A 12 40.23 0.50 35.80
N LEU A 13 40.14 -0.34 34.76
CA LEU A 13 39.72 0.09 33.43
C LEU A 13 38.20 0.35 33.48
N PHE A 14 37.82 1.58 33.80
CA PHE A 14 36.42 2.01 33.71
C PHE A 14 36.09 2.24 32.23
N VAL A 15 35.76 1.17 31.52
CA VAL A 15 35.17 1.27 30.18
C VAL A 15 33.77 1.83 30.39
N LEU A 16 33.60 3.13 30.16
CA LEU A 16 32.29 3.73 29.92
C LEU A 16 31.73 3.10 28.64
N LEU A 17 31.04 1.96 28.80
CA LEU A 17 30.14 1.41 27.80
C LEU A 17 28.97 2.39 27.69
N PHE A 18 29.15 3.43 26.88
CA PHE A 18 28.00 4.07 26.26
C PHE A 18 27.37 3.02 25.34
N PRO A 19 26.11 2.63 25.53
CA PRO A 19 25.43 1.94 24.46
C PRO A 19 25.34 2.95 23.32
N LEU A 20 26.13 2.74 22.27
CA LEU A 20 25.78 3.25 20.95
C LEU A 20 24.32 2.83 20.73
N PRO A 21 23.40 3.74 20.38
CA PRO A 21 22.10 3.31 19.96
C PRO A 21 22.30 2.62 18.61
N LEU A 22 22.55 1.31 18.62
CA LEU A 22 22.30 0.45 17.47
C LEU A 22 20.79 0.25 17.39
N ARG A 23 20.06 1.35 17.16
CA ARG A 23 18.84 1.23 16.39
C ARG A 23 19.36 1.20 14.97
N ALA A 24 19.51 -0.01 14.42
CA ALA A 24 19.59 -0.16 12.98
C ALA A 24 18.52 0.76 12.41
N GLU A 25 18.93 1.68 11.54
CA GLU A 25 18.00 2.37 10.67
C GLU A 25 17.11 1.28 10.10
N SER A 26 15.84 1.28 10.49
CA SER A 26 14.93 0.19 10.16
C SER A 26 14.94 0.08 8.65
N ASP A 27 15.21 -1.11 8.13
CA ASP A 27 14.95 -1.38 6.73
C ASP A 27 13.46 -1.14 6.51
N ASP A 28 13.13 0.04 5.98
CA ASP A 28 11.75 0.52 5.92
C ASP A 28 11.01 -0.39 4.96
N PRO A 29 9.96 -1.14 5.39
CA PRO A 29 9.34 -2.13 4.52
C PRO A 29 8.72 -1.51 3.26
N ILE A 30 8.43 -0.20 3.26
CA ILE A 30 8.01 0.51 2.04
C ILE A 30 9.07 0.43 0.93
N ALA A 31 10.36 0.33 1.29
CA ALA A 31 11.45 0.19 0.34
C ALA A 31 11.35 -1.08 -0.52
N HIS A 32 10.69 -2.12 0.02
CA HIS A 32 10.53 -3.44 -0.59
C HIS A 32 9.15 -3.66 -1.22
N MET A 33 8.30 -2.62 -1.22
CA MET A 33 6.96 -2.67 -1.79
C MET A 33 6.94 -2.22 -3.25
N THR A 34 6.29 -3.03 -4.07
CA THR A 34 5.76 -2.65 -5.38
C THR A 34 4.25 -2.46 -5.29
N PHE A 35 3.71 -1.46 -5.96
CA PHE A 35 2.33 -1.03 -5.85
C PHE A 35 1.60 -1.20 -7.19
N PHE A 36 0.41 -1.79 -7.16
CA PHE A 36 -0.42 -1.97 -8.34
C PHE A 36 -1.89 -1.68 -8.02
N GLY A 37 -2.53 -0.78 -8.77
CA GLY A 37 -3.87 -0.31 -8.43
C GLY A 37 -4.44 0.76 -9.36
N GLU A 38 -5.39 1.51 -8.83
CA GLU A 38 -6.11 2.59 -9.53
C GLU A 38 -5.34 3.92 -9.52
N SER A 39 -5.98 5.05 -9.86
CA SER A 39 -5.33 6.37 -9.91
C SER A 39 -4.64 6.79 -8.62
N THR A 40 -5.25 6.49 -7.47
CA THR A 40 -4.65 6.73 -6.16
C THR A 40 -3.36 5.93 -5.94
N THR A 41 -3.18 4.80 -6.65
CA THR A 41 -1.91 4.06 -6.63
C THR A 41 -0.89 4.68 -7.57
N SER A 42 -1.27 5.03 -8.79
CA SER A 42 -0.37 5.71 -9.74
C SER A 42 0.20 7.01 -9.18
N HIS A 43 -0.61 7.75 -8.41
CA HIS A 43 -0.21 9.00 -7.78
C HIS A 43 0.77 8.82 -6.60
N LEU A 44 1.07 7.60 -6.13
CA LEU A 44 2.19 7.36 -5.20
C LEU A 44 3.52 7.83 -5.80
N ALA A 45 3.71 7.65 -7.11
CA ALA A 45 4.90 8.10 -7.82
C ALA A 45 4.99 9.62 -7.93
N LEU A 46 3.84 10.31 -7.94
CA LEU A 46 3.75 11.75 -8.16
C LEU A 46 3.72 12.56 -6.86
N ARG A 47 3.07 12.02 -5.82
CA ARG A 47 2.74 12.72 -4.58
C ARG A 47 3.14 11.96 -3.32
N GLY A 48 3.30 10.64 -3.42
CA GLY A 48 3.66 9.77 -2.30
C GLY A 48 5.16 9.54 -2.13
N GLY A 49 6.00 10.03 -3.06
CA GLY A 49 7.46 9.89 -2.98
C GLY A 49 7.97 8.47 -3.26
N ILE A 50 7.15 7.60 -3.86
CA ILE A 50 7.57 6.26 -4.27
C ILE A 50 8.26 6.34 -5.62
N ASP A 51 9.42 5.70 -5.79
CA ASP A 51 10.06 5.58 -7.10
C ASP A 51 9.07 5.02 -8.15
N PRO A 52 8.87 5.68 -9.31
CA PRO A 52 8.00 5.21 -10.37
C PRO A 52 8.23 3.76 -10.80
N ILE A 53 9.47 3.24 -10.69
CA ILE A 53 9.78 1.83 -11.03
C ILE A 53 8.99 0.83 -10.16
N ARG A 54 8.59 1.24 -8.95
CA ARG A 54 7.81 0.42 -8.02
C ARG A 54 6.30 0.67 -8.12
N VAL A 55 5.83 1.50 -9.04
CA VAL A 55 4.40 1.79 -9.23
C VAL A 55 3.95 1.27 -10.59
N TRP A 56 3.32 0.11 -10.59
CA TRP A 56 2.78 -0.51 -11.80
C TRP A 56 1.54 0.25 -12.24
N SER A 57 1.69 0.94 -13.37
CA SER A 57 0.65 1.74 -13.98
C SER A 57 0.80 1.68 -15.50
N ASN A 58 -0.06 2.40 -16.21
CA ASN A 58 0.09 2.63 -17.65
C ASN A 58 -0.12 4.10 -17.97
N ALA A 59 -0.07 4.46 -19.24
CA ALA A 59 -0.22 5.85 -19.68
C ALA A 59 -1.56 6.52 -19.28
N SER A 60 -2.62 5.75 -18.99
CA SER A 60 -3.89 6.32 -18.51
C SER A 60 -3.87 6.63 -17.01
N GLY A 61 -2.84 6.20 -16.28
CA GLY A 61 -2.66 6.50 -14.86
C GLY A 61 -3.70 5.87 -13.94
N THR A 62 -4.51 4.92 -14.40
CA THR A 62 -5.52 4.25 -13.55
C THR A 62 -5.87 2.89 -14.11
N MET A 63 -5.83 1.84 -13.27
CA MET A 63 -6.20 0.48 -13.68
C MET A 63 -7.47 -0.02 -13.01
N ARG A 64 -8.48 -0.32 -13.84
CA ARG A 64 -9.69 -1.00 -13.37
C ARG A 64 -9.40 -2.47 -13.09
N LEU A 65 -9.96 -3.01 -12.02
CA LEU A 65 -9.97 -4.45 -11.75
C LEU A 65 -11.24 -5.09 -12.30
N ASP A 66 -11.12 -5.90 -13.34
CA ASP A 66 -12.20 -6.70 -13.91
C ASP A 66 -11.63 -7.95 -14.60
N SER A 67 -12.44 -8.67 -15.37
CA SER A 67 -12.02 -9.88 -16.08
C SER A 67 -10.87 -9.70 -17.06
N GLY A 68 -10.59 -8.48 -17.52
CA GLY A 68 -9.50 -8.15 -18.43
C GLY A 68 -8.17 -7.82 -17.75
N ILE A 69 -8.08 -7.87 -16.41
CA ILE A 69 -6.88 -7.41 -15.67
C ILE A 69 -5.58 -8.06 -16.14
N LEU A 70 -5.61 -9.35 -16.49
CA LEU A 70 -4.40 -10.08 -16.92
C LEU A 70 -3.90 -9.67 -18.31
N SER A 71 -4.77 -9.13 -19.16
CA SER A 71 -4.41 -8.65 -20.50
C SER A 71 -4.17 -7.14 -20.54
N ARG A 72 -4.31 -6.43 -19.40
CA ARG A 72 -4.06 -4.99 -19.35
C ARG A 72 -2.57 -4.73 -19.49
N THR A 73 -2.26 -3.78 -20.36
CA THR A 73 -0.88 -3.34 -20.58
C THR A 73 -0.47 -2.33 -19.52
N LEU A 74 0.63 -2.63 -18.85
CA LEU A 74 1.39 -1.77 -17.96
C LEU A 74 2.60 -1.20 -18.71
N THR A 75 3.07 -0.04 -18.26
CA THR A 75 4.34 0.54 -18.69
C THR A 75 5.42 0.06 -17.74
N ASP A 76 6.37 -0.70 -18.25
CA ASP A 76 7.60 -0.99 -17.54
C ASP A 76 8.48 0.27 -17.54
N HIS A 77 8.56 0.94 -16.39
CA HIS A 77 9.33 2.18 -16.23
C HIS A 77 10.85 1.98 -16.39
N ALA A 78 11.37 0.77 -16.19
CA ALA A 78 12.80 0.51 -16.37
C ALA A 78 13.20 0.36 -17.84
N THR A 79 12.32 -0.24 -18.65
CA THR A 79 12.62 -0.56 -20.06
C THR A 79 11.86 0.29 -21.07
N GLY A 80 10.83 1.01 -20.65
CA GLY A 80 9.89 1.75 -21.50
C GLY A 80 8.94 0.86 -22.30
N LYS A 81 8.97 -0.46 -22.10
CA LYS A 81 8.13 -1.42 -22.84
C LYS A 81 6.78 -1.62 -22.19
N SER A 82 5.88 -2.19 -22.98
CA SER A 82 4.59 -2.68 -22.53
C SER A 82 4.70 -4.10 -22.00
N ALA A 83 4.08 -4.39 -20.87
CA ALA A 83 4.03 -5.72 -20.26
C ALA A 83 2.69 -5.96 -19.53
N THR A 84 2.28 -7.21 -19.42
CA THR A 84 1.15 -7.64 -18.59
C THR A 84 1.54 -7.70 -17.10
N PRO A 85 0.58 -7.75 -16.16
CA PRO A 85 0.90 -7.93 -14.74
C PRO A 85 1.70 -9.20 -14.44
N ALA A 86 1.44 -10.29 -15.16
CA ALA A 86 2.19 -11.53 -15.00
C ALA A 86 3.63 -11.41 -15.52
N GLU A 87 3.84 -10.74 -16.65
CA GLU A 87 5.20 -10.48 -17.16
C GLU A 87 5.99 -9.55 -16.23
N MET A 88 5.36 -8.51 -15.68
CA MET A 88 5.96 -7.65 -14.66
C MET A 88 6.35 -8.44 -13.41
N ALA A 89 5.45 -9.31 -12.91
CA ALA A 89 5.73 -10.18 -11.76
C ALA A 89 6.86 -11.17 -12.04
N ALA A 90 6.90 -11.78 -13.23
CA ALA A 90 7.96 -12.71 -13.62
C ALA A 90 9.32 -12.02 -13.75
N ALA A 91 9.36 -10.80 -14.29
CA ALA A 91 10.58 -10.04 -14.50
C ALA A 91 11.17 -9.51 -13.19
N TYR A 92 10.32 -8.92 -12.35
CA TYR A 92 10.78 -8.17 -11.17
C TYR A 92 10.70 -8.94 -9.86
N ARG A 93 9.87 -10.00 -9.80
CA ARG A 93 9.64 -10.84 -8.61
C ARG A 93 9.60 -10.02 -7.31
N PRO A 94 8.63 -9.10 -7.18
CA PRO A 94 8.61 -8.16 -6.06
C PRO A 94 8.53 -8.91 -4.73
N GLU A 95 9.27 -8.44 -3.72
CA GLU A 95 9.21 -9.04 -2.38
C GLU A 95 7.80 -8.86 -1.80
N ILE A 96 7.26 -7.64 -1.87
CA ILE A 96 5.89 -7.32 -1.47
C ILE A 96 5.17 -6.64 -2.63
N LEU A 97 4.04 -7.20 -3.05
CA LEU A 97 3.12 -6.58 -4.01
C LEU A 97 1.86 -6.08 -3.29
N VAL A 98 1.69 -4.76 -3.24
CA VAL A 98 0.54 -4.09 -2.67
C VAL A 98 -0.52 -3.88 -3.76
N LEU A 99 -1.69 -4.47 -3.58
CA LEU A 99 -2.84 -4.35 -4.48
C LEU A 99 -3.88 -3.39 -3.89
N SER A 100 -4.27 -2.38 -4.66
CA SER A 100 -5.27 -1.38 -4.24
C SER A 100 -6.26 -1.07 -5.36
N PHE A 101 -7.33 -1.85 -5.42
CA PHE A 101 -8.43 -1.68 -6.36
C PHE A 101 -9.79 -1.64 -5.66
N GLY A 102 -10.74 -0.91 -6.26
CA GLY A 102 -12.16 -1.00 -5.94
C GLY A 102 -12.91 0.32 -6.00
N LEU A 103 -12.19 1.45 -5.95
CA LEU A 103 -12.80 2.78 -5.97
C LEU A 103 -13.59 2.97 -7.27
N ASN A 104 -12.98 2.79 -8.44
CA ASN A 104 -13.65 3.03 -9.72
C ASN A 104 -14.86 2.11 -9.90
N GLY A 105 -14.76 0.89 -9.36
CA GLY A 105 -15.84 -0.07 -9.36
C GLY A 105 -17.08 0.43 -8.64
N ILE A 106 -16.91 0.87 -7.39
CA ILE A 106 -17.96 1.46 -6.57
C ILE A 106 -18.55 2.72 -7.22
N LEU A 107 -17.69 3.58 -7.79
CA LEU A 107 -18.13 4.81 -8.47
C LEU A 107 -18.94 4.52 -9.74
N SER A 108 -18.65 3.41 -10.43
CA SER A 108 -19.32 3.08 -11.69
C SER A 108 -20.73 2.48 -11.55
N THR A 109 -21.27 2.30 -10.34
CA THR A 109 -22.59 1.66 -10.03
C THR A 109 -22.82 0.23 -10.56
N ALA A 110 -21.93 -0.28 -11.42
CA ALA A 110 -22.12 -1.50 -12.20
C ALA A 110 -21.41 -2.73 -11.59
N GLU A 111 -20.53 -2.55 -10.59
CA GLU A 111 -19.76 -3.66 -10.07
C GLU A 111 -20.54 -4.47 -9.04
N ARG A 112 -20.94 -5.66 -9.47
CA ARG A 112 -21.32 -6.74 -8.57
C ARG A 112 -20.05 -7.25 -7.91
N PRO A 113 -20.09 -7.55 -6.62
CA PRO A 113 -18.88 -7.87 -5.88
C PRO A 113 -18.28 -9.23 -6.27
N GLU A 114 -19.07 -10.20 -6.74
CA GLU A 114 -18.54 -11.52 -7.13
C GLU A 114 -17.60 -11.46 -8.36
N PRO A 115 -17.94 -10.81 -9.49
CA PRO A 115 -16.98 -10.56 -10.56
C PRO A 115 -15.67 -9.90 -10.11
N PHE A 116 -15.78 -8.93 -9.19
CA PHE A 116 -14.63 -8.18 -8.67
C PHE A 116 -13.68 -9.07 -7.86
N PHE A 117 -14.19 -9.85 -6.90
CA PHE A 117 -13.37 -10.79 -6.14
C PHE A 117 -12.81 -11.94 -6.99
N ARG A 118 -13.53 -12.35 -8.06
CA ARG A 118 -12.97 -13.29 -9.06
C ARG A 118 -11.80 -12.67 -9.82
N ALA A 119 -11.85 -11.38 -10.15
CA ALA A 119 -10.74 -10.69 -10.80
C ALA A 119 -9.53 -10.57 -9.87
N TYR A 120 -9.73 -10.26 -8.58
CA TYR A 120 -8.67 -10.30 -7.57
C TYR A 120 -8.01 -11.69 -7.51
N ARG A 121 -8.80 -12.76 -7.35
CA ARG A 121 -8.27 -14.12 -7.30
C ARG A 121 -7.45 -14.46 -8.54
N LYS A 122 -7.95 -14.15 -9.75
CA LYS A 122 -7.21 -14.37 -11.00
C LYS A 122 -5.88 -13.62 -11.06
N LEU A 123 -5.85 -12.37 -10.61
CA LEU A 123 -4.61 -11.58 -10.58
C LEU A 123 -3.62 -12.20 -9.59
N ILE A 124 -4.06 -12.53 -8.39
CA ILE A 124 -3.25 -13.16 -7.33
C ILE A 124 -2.66 -14.48 -7.81
N ASP A 125 -3.50 -15.36 -8.39
CA ASP A 125 -3.08 -16.67 -8.89
C ASP A 125 -2.06 -16.53 -10.03
N ALA A 126 -2.25 -15.57 -10.95
CA ALA A 126 -1.32 -15.31 -12.04
C ALA A 126 0.06 -14.81 -11.54
N VAL A 127 0.07 -13.95 -10.51
CA VAL A 127 1.32 -13.49 -9.87
C VAL A 127 2.01 -14.65 -9.16
N ARG A 128 1.29 -15.41 -8.33
CA ARG A 128 1.85 -16.55 -7.58
C ARG A 128 2.41 -17.63 -8.49
N ALA A 129 1.82 -17.85 -9.67
CA ALA A 129 2.30 -18.84 -10.63
C ALA A 129 3.71 -18.53 -11.18
N VAL A 130 4.09 -17.26 -11.27
CA VAL A 130 5.37 -16.81 -11.86
C VAL A 130 6.34 -16.20 -10.86
N SER A 131 5.83 -15.79 -9.69
CA SER A 131 6.60 -15.23 -8.57
C SER A 131 6.05 -15.76 -7.24
N PRO A 132 6.30 -17.04 -6.92
CA PRO A 132 5.69 -17.71 -5.77
C PRO A 132 6.12 -17.16 -4.41
N GLU A 133 7.27 -16.47 -4.32
CA GLU A 133 7.76 -15.86 -3.08
C GLU A 133 7.24 -14.42 -2.87
N THR A 134 6.53 -13.84 -3.85
CA THR A 134 5.92 -12.52 -3.69
C THR A 134 4.83 -12.55 -2.62
N ARG A 135 5.03 -11.80 -1.55
CA ARG A 135 4.01 -11.56 -0.52
C ARG A 135 2.99 -10.58 -1.07
N ILE A 136 1.71 -10.88 -0.91
CA ILE A 136 0.63 -10.02 -1.42
C ILE A 136 -0.04 -9.31 -0.26
N VAL A 137 -0.06 -7.98 -0.34
CA VAL A 137 -0.79 -7.10 0.59
C VAL A 137 -2.00 -6.54 -0.14
N MET A 138 -3.20 -6.83 0.36
CA MET A 138 -4.42 -6.17 -0.08
C MET A 138 -4.65 -4.91 0.76
N GLN A 139 -4.50 -3.77 0.13
CA GLN A 139 -4.75 -2.48 0.73
C GLN A 139 -6.25 -2.15 0.70
N SER A 140 -6.79 -1.66 1.81
CA SER A 140 -8.14 -1.10 1.85
C SER A 140 -8.28 0.11 0.92
N VAL A 141 -9.49 0.33 0.40
CA VAL A 141 -9.81 1.48 -0.42
C VAL A 141 -10.15 2.68 0.47
N ALA A 142 -9.55 3.84 0.19
CA ALA A 142 -9.84 5.07 0.91
C ALA A 142 -11.31 5.49 0.73
N PRO A 143 -11.93 6.15 1.73
CA PRO A 143 -13.20 6.83 1.53
C PRO A 143 -13.06 7.98 0.52
N VAL A 144 -14.19 8.55 0.10
CA VAL A 144 -14.29 9.83 -0.61
C VAL A 144 -14.64 10.95 0.38
N ALA A 145 -14.30 12.19 0.04
CA ALA A 145 -14.68 13.33 0.87
C ALA A 145 -16.17 13.67 0.70
N ASP A 146 -16.68 14.49 1.61
CA ASP A 146 -18.05 15.00 1.53
C ASP A 146 -18.30 15.84 0.25
N ALA A 147 -19.56 16.24 0.07
CA ALA A 147 -19.99 17.01 -1.11
C ALA A 147 -19.37 18.43 -1.20
N THR A 148 -18.83 18.97 -0.11
CA THR A 148 -18.26 20.33 -0.07
C THR A 148 -16.84 20.38 -0.62
N HIS A 149 -16.15 19.23 -0.67
CA HIS A 149 -14.78 19.08 -1.17
C HIS A 149 -14.73 18.58 -2.63
N GLN A 150 -15.83 18.73 -3.35
CA GLN A 150 -16.02 18.36 -4.76
C GLN A 150 -16.20 19.63 -5.61
N CYS A 151 -15.12 20.42 -5.73
CA CYS A 151 -15.20 21.76 -6.32
C CYS A 151 -15.36 21.72 -7.85
N ASP A 152 -14.67 20.80 -8.52
CA ASP A 152 -14.57 20.78 -9.99
C ASP A 152 -15.54 19.81 -10.67
N TRP A 153 -16.15 18.91 -9.89
CA TRP A 153 -17.03 17.86 -10.39
C TRP A 153 -17.90 17.35 -9.25
N LYS A 154 -18.90 16.50 -9.54
CA LYS A 154 -19.73 15.87 -8.50
C LYS A 154 -19.95 14.40 -8.80
N PHE A 155 -20.00 13.59 -7.76
CA PHE A 155 -20.44 12.21 -7.90
C PHE A 155 -21.91 12.13 -8.36
N SER A 156 -22.23 11.10 -9.13
CA SER A 156 -23.63 10.78 -9.49
C SER A 156 -24.42 10.16 -8.34
N VAL A 157 -23.75 9.82 -7.23
CA VAL A 157 -24.30 9.18 -6.03
C VAL A 157 -23.80 9.97 -4.81
N PRO A 158 -24.61 10.15 -3.74
CA PRO A 158 -24.14 10.85 -2.54
C PRO A 158 -22.87 10.23 -1.92
N PRO A 159 -21.91 11.04 -1.46
CA PRO A 159 -20.66 10.56 -0.85
C PRO A 159 -20.87 9.58 0.31
N GLU A 160 -21.92 9.76 1.11
CA GLU A 160 -22.31 8.88 2.21
C GLU A 160 -22.60 7.45 1.71
N GLU A 161 -23.33 7.35 0.60
CA GLU A 161 -23.66 6.08 -0.01
C GLU A 161 -22.42 5.43 -0.66
N ILE A 162 -21.53 6.23 -1.22
CA ILE A 162 -20.22 5.75 -1.72
C ILE A 162 -19.38 5.19 -0.56
N ASN A 163 -19.23 5.94 0.53
CA ASN A 163 -18.44 5.54 1.69
C ASN A 163 -19.04 4.34 2.43
N ARG A 164 -20.37 4.21 2.47
CA ARG A 164 -21.03 3.00 2.97
C ARG A 164 -20.65 1.77 2.14
N ARG A 165 -20.64 1.89 0.81
CA ARG A 165 -20.23 0.81 -0.10
C ARG A 165 -18.73 0.49 0.00
N LEU A 166 -17.88 1.50 0.15
CA LEU A 166 -16.44 1.33 0.35
C LEU A 166 -16.13 0.66 1.68
N THR A 167 -16.86 1.00 2.74
CA THR A 167 -16.76 0.35 4.06
C THR A 167 -17.11 -1.13 3.95
N GLU A 168 -18.21 -1.47 3.28
CA GLU A 168 -18.60 -2.86 3.04
C GLU A 168 -17.58 -3.60 2.15
N LEU A 169 -17.05 -2.94 1.11
CA LEU A 169 -15.99 -3.49 0.29
C LEU A 169 -14.75 -3.82 1.14
N ASN A 170 -14.29 -2.88 1.97
CA ASN A 170 -13.13 -3.05 2.84
C ASN A 170 -13.32 -4.20 3.83
N ARG A 171 -14.52 -4.35 4.40
CA ARG A 171 -14.88 -5.51 5.23
C ARG A 171 -14.71 -6.82 4.45
N ARG A 172 -15.23 -6.88 3.22
CA ARG A 172 -15.13 -8.07 2.37
C ARG A 172 -13.70 -8.35 1.89
N LEU A 173 -12.88 -7.33 1.66
CA LEU A 173 -11.46 -7.49 1.35
C LEU A 173 -10.71 -8.13 2.54
N ARG A 174 -11.04 -7.71 3.77
CA ARG A 174 -10.51 -8.34 4.98
C ARG A 174 -10.95 -9.80 5.11
N ASP A 175 -12.24 -10.10 4.88
CA ASP A 175 -12.76 -11.48 4.88
C ASP A 175 -12.07 -12.34 3.81
N PHE A 176 -11.87 -11.78 2.61
CA PHE A 176 -11.17 -12.44 1.51
C PHE A 176 -9.73 -12.80 1.88
N CYS A 177 -8.98 -11.86 2.50
CA CYS A 177 -7.63 -12.15 2.99
C CYS A 177 -7.65 -13.19 4.11
N SER A 178 -8.64 -13.15 5.01
CA SER A 178 -8.76 -14.13 6.10
C SER A 178 -9.00 -15.56 5.62
N SER A 179 -9.43 -15.75 4.37
CA SER A 179 -9.60 -17.07 3.74
C SER A 179 -8.31 -17.68 3.17
N ASP A 180 -7.21 -16.92 3.15
CA ASP A 180 -5.95 -17.29 2.51
C ASP A 180 -4.78 -16.80 3.40
N PRO A 181 -4.10 -17.69 4.13
CA PRO A 181 -3.12 -17.29 5.15
C PRO A 181 -1.89 -16.56 4.58
N ASP A 182 -1.67 -16.64 3.27
CA ASP A 182 -0.57 -15.97 2.58
C ASP A 182 -0.95 -14.56 2.07
N LEU A 183 -2.17 -14.08 2.38
CA LEU A 183 -2.62 -12.72 2.09
C LEU A 183 -2.62 -11.86 3.35
N ILE A 184 -2.07 -10.65 3.23
CA ILE A 184 -2.08 -9.64 4.28
C ILE A 184 -3.13 -8.59 3.94
N TYR A 185 -4.02 -8.27 4.87
CA TYR A 185 -4.91 -7.12 4.73
C TYR A 185 -4.33 -5.90 5.44
N ALA A 186 -4.17 -4.78 4.71
CA ALA A 186 -3.72 -3.51 5.28
C ALA A 186 -4.85 -2.47 5.32
N ASP A 187 -5.25 -2.08 6.53
CA ASP A 187 -6.30 -1.08 6.79
C ASP A 187 -5.74 0.35 6.73
N THR A 188 -5.46 0.82 5.52
CA THR A 188 -5.01 2.19 5.28
C THR A 188 -6.16 3.21 5.32
N ALA A 189 -7.39 2.77 5.07
CA ALA A 189 -8.57 3.62 5.04
C ALA A 189 -8.80 4.29 6.41
N THR A 190 -8.59 3.55 7.50
CA THR A 190 -8.72 4.10 8.86
C THR A 190 -7.82 5.32 9.09
N ALA A 191 -6.60 5.33 8.54
CA ALA A 191 -5.67 6.47 8.69
C ALA A 191 -6.09 7.71 7.88
N LEU A 192 -6.99 7.54 6.91
CA LEU A 192 -7.44 8.58 5.99
C LEU A 192 -8.84 9.11 6.33
N THR A 193 -9.58 8.39 7.17
CA THR A 193 -10.99 8.64 7.47
C THR A 193 -11.14 9.59 8.64
N ASP A 194 -12.05 10.56 8.52
CA ASP A 194 -12.44 11.45 9.61
C ASP A 194 -13.51 10.82 10.53
N PRO A 195 -13.86 11.43 11.67
CA PRO A 195 -14.89 10.88 12.57
C PRO A 195 -16.29 10.76 11.96
N ALA A 196 -16.57 11.45 10.86
CA ALA A 196 -17.85 11.38 10.15
C ALA A 196 -17.87 10.28 9.07
N GLY A 197 -16.76 9.59 8.85
CA GLY A 197 -16.65 8.49 7.88
C GLY A 197 -16.26 8.94 6.46
N PHE A 198 -15.78 10.17 6.30
CA PHE A 198 -15.31 10.70 5.01
C PHE A 198 -13.79 10.72 4.92
N LEU A 199 -13.27 10.85 3.71
CA LEU A 199 -11.89 11.25 3.53
C LEU A 199 -11.69 12.62 4.18
N ARG A 200 -10.67 12.72 5.04
CA ARG A 200 -10.33 13.99 5.68
C ARG A 200 -10.21 15.11 4.64
N ALA A 201 -10.81 16.25 4.94
CA ALA A 201 -10.82 17.43 4.08
C ALA A 201 -9.42 17.88 3.63
N ASP A 202 -8.43 17.82 4.52
CA ASP A 202 -7.04 18.20 4.25
C ASP A 202 -6.24 17.16 3.43
N PHE A 203 -6.85 15.99 3.19
CA PHE A 203 -6.24 14.87 2.49
C PHE A 203 -6.59 14.77 1.01
N THR A 204 -7.43 15.69 0.51
CA THR A 204 -7.79 15.76 -0.90
C THR A 204 -8.06 17.19 -1.35
N THR A 205 -8.02 17.43 -2.66
CA THR A 205 -8.41 18.70 -3.28
C THR A 205 -9.64 18.55 -4.18
N ASP A 206 -10.05 17.32 -4.48
CA ASP A 206 -11.11 17.02 -5.45
C ASP A 206 -12.10 15.96 -4.96
N GLY A 207 -11.97 15.53 -3.71
CA GLY A 207 -12.84 14.55 -3.07
C GLY A 207 -12.43 13.09 -3.25
N ILE A 208 -11.41 12.80 -4.08
CA ILE A 208 -10.90 11.43 -4.31
C ILE A 208 -9.38 11.36 -4.12
N HIS A 209 -8.64 12.20 -4.85
CA HIS A 209 -7.21 12.01 -5.02
C HIS A 209 -6.46 12.56 -3.80
N LEU A 210 -5.51 11.77 -3.35
CA LEU A 210 -4.78 12.02 -2.12
C LEU A 210 -3.73 13.12 -2.31
N THR A 211 -3.56 13.93 -1.27
CA THR A 211 -2.45 14.88 -1.12
C THR A 211 -1.19 14.15 -0.63
N ALA A 212 -0.04 14.84 -0.61
CA ALA A 212 1.20 14.26 -0.08
C ALA A 212 1.09 13.88 1.41
N SER A 213 0.40 14.68 2.22
CA SER A 213 0.15 14.36 3.65
C SER A 213 -0.73 13.12 3.82
N ALA A 214 -1.73 12.95 2.96
CA ALA A 214 -2.55 11.74 2.93
C ALA A 214 -1.72 10.50 2.54
N TYR A 215 -0.83 10.60 1.56
CA TYR A 215 0.08 9.50 1.23
C TYR A 215 1.04 9.16 2.38
N ALA A 216 1.54 10.15 3.12
CA ALA A 216 2.36 9.89 4.30
C ALA A 216 1.59 9.07 5.35
N ALA A 217 0.31 9.39 5.59
CA ALA A 217 -0.57 8.63 6.49
C ALA A 217 -0.83 7.20 5.96
N LEU A 218 -1.14 7.05 4.67
CA LEU A 218 -1.35 5.76 4.02
C LEU A 218 -0.10 4.85 4.12
N LEU A 219 1.07 5.38 3.76
CA LEU A 219 2.34 4.64 3.86
C LEU A 219 2.68 4.31 5.32
N GLY A 220 2.35 5.19 6.27
CA GLY A 220 2.44 4.91 7.70
C GLY A 220 1.60 3.70 8.13
N ALA A 221 0.37 3.60 7.64
CA ALA A 221 -0.51 2.46 7.92
C ALA A 221 -0.01 1.16 7.26
N LEU A 222 0.53 1.23 6.04
CA LEU A 222 1.16 0.07 5.39
C LEU A 222 2.36 -0.47 6.18
N ARG A 223 3.22 0.41 6.70
CA ARG A 223 4.35 0.00 7.57
C ARG A 223 3.86 -0.76 8.81
N GLN A 224 2.76 -0.33 9.41
CA GLN A 224 2.19 -1.01 10.58
C GLN A 224 1.64 -2.39 10.21
N ALA A 225 0.94 -2.50 9.08
CA ALA A 225 0.29 -3.74 8.67
C ALA A 225 1.26 -4.88 8.36
N VAL A 226 2.44 -4.60 7.82
CA VAL A 226 3.42 -5.63 7.43
C VAL A 226 4.44 -5.97 8.52
N ASN A 227 4.50 -5.18 9.59
CA ASN A 227 5.33 -5.41 10.77
C ASN A 227 4.57 -6.04 11.94
N ALA A 228 3.24 -6.20 11.82
CA ALA A 228 2.36 -6.83 12.81
C ALA A 228 2.36 -8.35 12.65
#